data_AF-A0A2U9PXY0-F1
#
_entry.id   AF-A0A2U9PXY0-F1
#
_cell.length_a   1.000
_cell.length_b   1.000
_cell.length_c   1.000
_cell.angle_alpha   90.00
_cell.angle_beta   90.00
_cell.angle_gamma   90.00
#
_symmetry.space_group_name_H-M   'P 1'
#
loop_
_entity.id
_entity.type
_entity.pdbx_description
1 polymer ?
#
loop_
_entity_poly.entity_id
_entity_poly.type
_entity_poly.pdbx_seq_one_letter_code
_entity_poly.pdbx_strand_id
1 'polypeptide(L)'
;MGGILRPRAVATGVAVMVVLSGCQPFGADHDAERFVGPGAPKVSPSNIYTAAVERGPQPDGAETWVAVIIDESGAEVFHDDHAFGAGRETRITWLSNEDQLWLLSREVGSAHVDRNPDGRWVKTTVSPDADSVPDEIRELLDA
;
A
#
# COMPACT_ATOMS: atom_id res chain seq x y z
N MET A 1 25.10 -54.30 -8.37
CA MET A 1 25.59 -52.94 -8.65
C MET A 1 24.46 -52.16 -9.30
N GLY A 2 24.08 -51.01 -8.72
CA GLY A 2 23.14 -49.98 -9.25
C GLY A 2 21.68 -50.42 -9.43
N GLY A 3 20.65 -49.93 -8.73
CA GLY A 3 20.49 -48.64 -8.06
C GLY A 3 20.00 -47.58 -9.04
N ILE A 4 18.69 -47.50 -9.31
CA ILE A 4 18.06 -46.29 -9.86
C ILE A 4 16.72 -46.06 -9.13
N LEU A 5 16.77 -45.11 -8.22
CA LEU A 5 15.64 -44.50 -7.52
C LEU A 5 14.88 -43.56 -8.47
N ARG A 6 13.56 -43.46 -8.25
CA ARG A 6 12.57 -42.65 -8.97
C ARG A 6 12.87 -41.13 -8.84
N PRO A 7 12.26 -40.24 -9.65
CA PRO A 7 10.93 -39.74 -9.26
C PRO A 7 9.94 -39.49 -10.43
N ARG A 8 8.66 -39.64 -10.09
CA ARG A 8 7.51 -39.15 -10.87
C ARG A 8 7.52 -37.62 -10.79
N ALA A 9 7.57 -36.94 -11.93
CA ALA A 9 7.27 -35.51 -11.99
C ALA A 9 5.75 -35.33 -11.85
N VAL A 10 5.29 -34.97 -10.66
CA VAL A 10 3.93 -34.47 -10.44
C VAL A 10 4.02 -32.95 -10.66
N ALA A 11 3.63 -32.50 -11.84
CA ALA A 11 3.49 -31.08 -12.14
C ALA A 11 2.19 -30.59 -11.48
N THR A 12 2.28 -30.15 -10.24
CA THR A 12 1.17 -29.46 -9.57
C THR A 12 1.17 -28.00 -10.02
N GLY A 13 0.51 -27.72 -11.14
CA GLY A 13 0.20 -26.36 -11.54
C GLY A 13 -0.86 -25.78 -10.61
N VAL A 14 -0.48 -24.86 -9.73
CA VAL A 14 -1.43 -24.07 -8.96
C VAL A 14 -1.92 -22.95 -9.86
N ALA A 15 -3.11 -23.14 -10.44
CA ALA A 15 -3.82 -22.07 -11.14
C ALA A 15 -4.42 -21.12 -10.11
N VAL A 16 -3.82 -19.94 -9.94
CA VAL A 16 -4.39 -18.86 -9.14
C VAL A 16 -5.50 -18.22 -9.97
N MET A 17 -6.75 -18.51 -9.62
CA MET A 17 -7.92 -17.83 -10.17
C MET A 17 -8.03 -16.44 -9.52
N VAL A 18 -7.65 -15.40 -10.25
CA VAL A 18 -7.97 -14.01 -9.88
C VAL A 18 -9.45 -13.78 -10.20
N VAL A 19 -10.29 -13.80 -9.17
CA VAL A 19 -11.70 -13.45 -9.30
C VAL A 19 -11.80 -11.92 -9.25
N LEU A 20 -11.99 -11.30 -10.42
CA LEU A 20 -12.41 -9.90 -10.52
C LEU A 20 -13.89 -9.80 -10.11
N SER A 21 -14.15 -9.71 -8.81
CA SER A 21 -15.48 -9.39 -8.27
C SER A 21 -15.70 -7.88 -8.35
N GLY A 22 -15.96 -7.37 -9.56
CA GLY A 22 -16.44 -6.01 -9.77
C GLY A 22 -17.97 -5.97 -9.76
N CYS A 23 -18.55 -5.80 -8.58
CA CYS A 23 -19.94 -5.34 -8.37
C CYS A 23 -20.07 -4.91 -6.89
N GLN A 24 -19.95 -3.60 -6.60
CA GLN A 24 -20.42 -3.07 -5.32
C GLN A 24 -21.45 -1.94 -5.51
N PRO A 25 -22.52 -1.95 -4.70
CA PRO A 25 -23.64 -1.03 -4.80
C PRO A 25 -23.30 0.35 -4.22
N PHE A 26 -23.86 1.38 -4.86
CA PHE A 26 -23.84 2.78 -4.45
C PHE A 26 -24.23 2.96 -2.97
N GLY A 27 -23.34 3.56 -2.16
CA GLY A 27 -23.68 4.08 -0.83
C GLY A 27 -22.71 3.79 0.32
N ALA A 28 -21.39 3.74 0.08
CA ALA A 28 -20.38 3.77 1.15
C ALA A 28 -19.64 5.11 1.09
N ASP A 29 -19.26 5.64 2.25
CA ASP A 29 -18.32 6.76 2.41
C ASP A 29 -17.25 6.74 1.31
N HIS A 30 -17.35 7.65 0.34
CA HIS A 30 -16.38 7.74 -0.75
C HIS A 30 -14.95 7.92 -0.24
N ASP A 31 -14.80 8.50 0.96
CA ASP A 31 -13.51 8.63 1.65
C ASP A 31 -12.97 7.28 2.11
N ALA A 32 -13.79 6.41 2.69
CA ALA A 32 -13.34 5.08 3.14
C ALA A 32 -12.89 4.18 1.99
N GLU A 33 -13.48 4.35 0.79
CA GLU A 33 -13.06 3.60 -0.40
C GLU A 33 -11.69 4.03 -0.94
N ARG A 34 -11.21 5.23 -0.58
CA ARG A 34 -9.93 5.79 -1.03
C ARG A 34 -8.74 5.37 -0.15
N PHE A 35 -8.97 4.91 1.08
CA PHE A 35 -7.89 4.57 2.01
C PHE A 35 -7.39 3.13 1.89
N VAL A 36 -6.08 2.98 1.97
CA VAL A 36 -5.38 1.70 2.10
C VAL A 36 -5.42 1.28 3.56
N GLY A 37 -5.80 0.02 3.80
CA GLY A 37 -5.77 -0.56 5.15
C GLY A 37 -5.52 -2.05 5.15
N PRO A 38 -5.40 -2.67 6.33
CA PRO A 38 -5.22 -4.12 6.46
C PRO A 38 -6.35 -4.89 5.76
N GLY A 39 -6.01 -5.69 4.76
CA GLY A 39 -7.00 -6.44 3.96
C GLY A 39 -7.80 -5.59 2.96
N ALA A 40 -7.49 -4.31 2.82
CA ALA A 40 -8.11 -3.37 1.90
C ALA A 40 -7.05 -2.67 1.04
N PRO A 41 -6.34 -3.40 0.15
CA PRO A 41 -5.38 -2.80 -0.77
C PRO A 41 -6.09 -1.87 -1.78
N LYS A 42 -5.36 -0.87 -2.30
CA LYS A 42 -5.88 0.07 -3.30
C LYS A 42 -4.97 0.18 -4.50
N VAL A 43 -5.58 0.12 -5.67
CA VAL A 43 -4.90 0.31 -6.95
C VAL A 43 -4.63 1.79 -7.17
N SER A 44 -3.48 2.12 -7.76
CA SER A 44 -3.09 3.49 -8.08
C SER A 44 -3.90 4.06 -9.27
N PRO A 45 -3.91 5.38 -9.48
CA PRO A 45 -4.66 5.99 -10.60
C PRO A 45 -4.27 5.46 -11.98
N SER A 46 -3.00 5.08 -12.19
CA SER A 46 -2.54 4.47 -13.44
C SER A 46 -2.94 3.01 -13.63
N ASN A 47 -3.45 2.35 -12.58
CA ASN A 47 -3.79 0.93 -12.54
C ASN A 47 -2.63 -0.06 -12.67
N ILE A 48 -1.38 0.41 -12.56
CA ILE A 48 -0.18 -0.45 -12.65
C ILE A 48 0.50 -0.68 -11.30
N TYR A 49 0.03 -0.04 -10.23
CA TYR A 49 0.52 -0.26 -8.87
C TYR A 49 -0.63 -0.55 -7.91
N THR A 50 -0.33 -1.28 -6.85
CA THR A 50 -1.23 -1.56 -5.73
C THR A 50 -0.53 -1.22 -4.44
N ALA A 51 -1.15 -0.34 -3.64
CA ALA A 51 -0.72 -0.09 -2.27
C ALA A 51 -1.43 -1.05 -1.33
N ALA A 52 -0.68 -1.58 -0.38
CA ALA A 52 -1.17 -2.43 0.68
C ALA A 52 -0.55 -2.02 2.02
N VAL A 53 -1.14 -2.52 3.10
CA VAL A 53 -0.58 -2.41 4.44
C VAL A 53 -0.31 -3.80 4.99
N GLU A 54 0.90 -4.00 5.47
CA GLU A 54 1.29 -5.14 6.27
C GLU A 54 1.28 -4.78 7.77
N ARG A 55 1.08 -5.79 8.62
CA ARG A 55 1.22 -5.58 10.07
C ARG A 55 2.69 -5.53 10.44
N GLY A 56 3.11 -4.42 11.03
CA GLY A 56 4.46 -4.23 11.53
C GLY A 56 4.67 -4.81 12.94
N PRO A 57 5.88 -4.60 13.51
CA PRO A 57 6.18 -4.96 14.88
C PRO A 57 5.24 -4.27 15.87
N GLN A 58 4.88 -4.95 16.95
CA GLN A 58 3.95 -4.42 17.96
C GLN A 58 4.70 -4.05 19.25
N PRO A 59 5.35 -2.86 19.32
CA PRO A 59 5.95 -2.39 20.56
C PRO A 59 4.84 -2.11 21.59
N ASP A 60 5.01 -2.61 22.81
CA ASP A 60 4.09 -2.38 23.93
C ASP A 60 2.61 -2.74 23.66
N GLY A 61 2.34 -3.65 22.72
CA GLY A 61 0.98 -4.05 22.36
C GLY A 61 0.27 -3.11 21.37
N ALA A 62 0.92 -2.02 20.92
CA ALA A 62 0.38 -1.10 19.93
C ALA A 62 0.52 -1.66 18.50
N GLU A 63 -0.59 -1.82 17.79
CA GLU A 63 -0.55 -2.23 16.38
C GLU A 63 0.19 -1.19 15.54
N THR A 64 1.01 -1.66 14.61
CA THR A 64 1.70 -0.81 13.63
C THR A 64 1.50 -1.34 12.22
N TRP A 65 1.60 -0.43 11.26
CA TRP A 65 1.36 -0.66 9.85
C TRP A 65 2.61 -0.32 9.05
N VAL A 66 2.93 -1.19 8.10
CA VAL A 66 4.02 -0.99 7.13
C VAL A 66 3.40 -0.86 5.75
N ALA A 67 3.68 0.25 5.06
CA ALA A 67 3.16 0.47 3.72
C ALA A 67 4.00 -0.26 2.68
N VAL A 68 3.32 -0.87 1.71
CA VAL A 68 3.93 -1.64 0.64
C VAL A 68 3.33 -1.21 -0.70
N ILE A 69 4.16 -1.07 -1.74
CA ILE A 69 3.71 -0.87 -3.12
C ILE A 69 4.15 -2.06 -3.96
N ILE A 70 3.18 -2.62 -4.68
CA ILE A 70 3.31 -3.80 -5.53
C ILE A 70 3.05 -3.38 -6.97
N ASP A 71 3.88 -3.81 -7.91
CA ASP A 71 3.68 -3.55 -9.35
C ASP A 71 2.69 -4.52 -10.00
N GLU A 72 2.38 -4.27 -11.27
CA GLU A 72 1.46 -5.09 -12.07
C GLU A 72 1.90 -6.57 -12.22
N SER A 73 3.18 -6.87 -12.03
CA SER A 73 3.70 -8.24 -12.05
C SER A 73 3.50 -8.97 -10.72
N GLY A 74 3.11 -8.24 -9.67
CA GLY A 74 3.02 -8.73 -8.31
C GLY A 74 4.33 -8.59 -7.53
N ALA A 75 5.33 -7.89 -8.06
CA ALA A 75 6.59 -7.66 -7.37
C ALA A 75 6.49 -6.46 -6.43
N GLU A 76 7.04 -6.61 -5.22
CA GLU A 76 7.20 -5.49 -4.29
C GLU A 76 8.26 -4.51 -4.84
N VAL A 77 7.86 -3.27 -5.03
CA VAL A 77 8.71 -2.18 -5.54
C VAL A 77 9.00 -1.12 -4.48
N PHE A 78 8.25 -1.13 -3.38
CA PHE A 78 8.49 -0.32 -2.21
C PHE A 78 8.02 -1.07 -0.96
N HIS A 79 8.82 -0.99 0.09
CA HIS A 79 8.51 -1.46 1.43
C HIS A 79 8.99 -0.40 2.40
N ASP A 80 8.08 0.13 3.22
CA ASP A 80 8.47 1.15 4.19
C ASP A 80 9.38 0.53 5.26
N ASP A 81 10.55 1.12 5.47
CA ASP A 81 11.48 0.69 6.50
C ASP A 81 11.06 1.16 7.91
N HIS A 82 10.01 1.98 7.99
CA HIS A 82 9.45 2.50 9.22
C HIS A 82 7.97 2.16 9.36
N ALA A 83 7.64 1.40 10.40
CA ALA A 83 6.26 1.10 10.75
C ALA A 83 5.59 2.32 11.41
N PHE A 84 4.36 2.61 11.03
CA PHE A 84 3.54 3.68 11.61
C PHE A 84 2.57 3.14 12.64
N GLY A 85 2.22 3.94 13.65
CA GLY A 85 1.15 3.58 14.58
C GLY A 85 -0.17 3.33 13.83
N ALA A 86 -0.77 2.17 14.05
CA ALA A 86 -2.11 1.86 13.55
C ALA A 86 -3.13 2.55 14.46
N GLY A 87 -3.79 3.59 13.95
CA GLY A 87 -4.70 4.40 14.74
C GLY A 87 -5.74 5.09 13.87
N ARG A 88 -6.76 5.67 14.52
CA ARG A 88 -7.86 6.38 13.82
C ARG A 88 -7.37 7.61 13.05
N GLU A 89 -6.23 8.15 13.47
CA GLU A 89 -5.59 9.32 12.87
C GLU A 89 -4.54 8.95 11.80
N THR A 90 -4.38 7.65 11.50
CA THR A 90 -3.46 7.17 10.46
C THR A 90 -4.25 6.83 9.20
N ARG A 91 -3.93 7.51 8.10
CA ARG A 91 -4.58 7.33 6.79
C ARG A 91 -3.50 7.13 5.74
N ILE A 92 -3.66 6.13 4.88
CA ILE A 92 -2.77 5.89 3.73
C ILE A 92 -3.62 5.95 2.47
N THR A 93 -3.21 6.70 1.45
CA THR A 93 -3.99 6.84 0.22
C THR A 93 -3.15 7.25 -0.98
N TRP A 94 -3.58 6.90 -2.18
CA TRP A 94 -3.03 7.47 -3.41
C TRP A 94 -3.49 8.91 -3.60
N LEU A 95 -2.62 9.74 -4.16
CA LEU A 95 -3.03 10.99 -4.79
C LEU A 95 -4.01 10.67 -5.92
N SER A 96 -5.03 11.50 -6.12
CA SER A 96 -6.16 11.16 -7.00
C SER A 96 -5.77 11.02 -8.46
N ASN A 97 -4.73 11.74 -8.90
CA ASN A 97 -4.33 11.84 -10.30
C ASN A 97 -2.88 11.39 -10.56
N GLU A 98 -2.16 10.96 -9.54
CA GLU A 98 -0.75 10.56 -9.67
C GLU A 98 -0.47 9.29 -8.87
N ASP A 99 0.52 8.50 -9.32
CA ASP A 99 1.04 7.35 -8.59
C ASP A 99 1.96 7.79 -7.45
N GLN A 100 1.41 8.62 -6.57
CA GLN A 100 2.07 9.14 -5.38
C GLN A 100 1.27 8.70 -4.17
N LEU A 101 1.88 7.90 -3.30
CA LEU A 101 1.23 7.38 -2.10
C LEU A 101 1.46 8.34 -0.94
N TRP A 102 0.41 8.74 -0.25
CA TRP A 102 0.47 9.57 0.95
C TRP A 102 0.25 8.74 2.21
N LEU A 103 1.10 8.97 3.20
CA LEU A 103 1.05 8.38 4.54
C LEU A 103 0.83 9.53 5.51
N LEU A 104 -0.37 9.60 6.07
CA LEU A 104 -0.81 10.68 6.92
C LEU A 104 -0.90 10.16 8.35
N SER A 105 -0.20 10.83 9.26
CA SER A 105 -0.34 10.61 10.69
C SER A 105 -0.21 11.93 11.42
N ARG A 106 -1.17 12.21 12.31
CA ARG A 106 -1.10 13.40 13.18
C ARG A 106 -0.03 13.30 14.26
N GLU A 107 0.38 12.09 14.64
CA GLU A 107 1.34 11.88 15.73
C GLU A 107 2.79 11.91 15.25
N VAL A 108 3.08 11.27 14.12
CA VAL A 108 4.46 11.14 13.61
C VAL A 108 4.75 12.01 12.38
N GLY A 109 3.75 12.72 11.88
CA GLY A 109 3.85 13.55 10.68
C GLY A 109 3.43 12.82 9.41
N SER A 110 3.45 13.56 8.30
CA SER A 110 3.04 13.06 6.99
C SER A 110 4.24 12.81 6.08
N ALA A 111 4.08 11.89 5.14
CA ALA A 111 5.05 11.62 4.10
C ALA A 111 4.35 11.27 2.79
N HIS A 112 5.03 11.46 1.68
CA HIS A 112 4.62 10.86 0.41
C HIS A 112 5.70 9.92 -0.12
N VAL A 113 5.29 8.97 -0.95
CA VAL A 113 6.14 8.03 -1.64
C VAL A 113 5.85 8.17 -3.12
N ASP A 114 6.86 8.55 -3.87
CA ASP A 114 6.79 8.77 -5.31
C ASP A 114 7.91 8.04 -6.02
N ARG A 115 7.68 7.78 -7.31
CA ARG A 115 8.63 7.10 -8.17
C ARG A 115 9.57 8.11 -8.81
N ASN A 116 10.85 8.02 -8.49
CA ASN A 116 11.89 8.80 -9.13
C ASN A 116 12.03 8.44 -10.62
N PRO A 117 12.62 9.34 -11.43
CA PRO A 117 12.91 9.07 -12.85
C PRO A 117 13.81 7.85 -13.09
N ASP A 118 14.60 7.43 -12.10
CA ASP A 118 15.43 6.22 -12.15
C ASP A 118 14.63 4.93 -11.88
N GLY A 119 13.34 5.06 -11.62
CA GLY A 119 12.41 3.96 -11.38
C GLY A 119 12.30 3.52 -9.93
N ARG A 120 13.10 4.07 -9.01
CA ARG A 120 13.03 3.77 -7.58
C ARG A 120 11.90 4.53 -6.90
N TRP A 121 11.26 3.90 -5.92
CA TRP A 121 10.35 4.59 -5.02
C TRP A 121 11.11 5.23 -3.87
N VAL A 122 10.76 6.47 -3.54
CA VAL A 122 11.39 7.24 -2.47
C VAL A 122 10.32 7.83 -1.58
N LYS A 123 10.51 7.67 -0.27
CA LYS A 123 9.68 8.29 0.75
C LYS A 123 10.27 9.64 1.15
N THR A 124 9.45 10.67 1.11
CA THR A 124 9.80 12.04 1.52
C THR A 124 8.89 12.45 2.66
N THR A 125 9.46 12.74 3.82
CA THR A 125 8.72 13.32 4.95
C THR A 125 8.40 14.77 4.66
N VAL A 126 7.16 15.17 4.94
CA VAL A 126 6.66 16.52 4.65
C VAL A 126 6.10 17.13 5.93
N SER A 127 6.49 18.39 6.19
CA SER A 127 5.86 19.18 7.23
C SER A 127 4.43 19.53 6.84
N PRO A 128 3.45 19.51 7.76
CA PRO A 128 2.05 19.76 7.44
C PRO A 128 1.82 21.12 6.75
N ASP A 129 2.62 22.13 7.09
CA ASP A 129 2.54 23.48 6.52
C ASP A 129 3.35 23.67 5.22
N ALA A 130 3.90 22.59 4.64
CA ALA A 130 4.69 22.73 3.42
C ALA A 130 3.80 23.06 2.21
N ASP A 131 4.24 24.03 1.40
CA ASP A 131 3.55 24.41 0.17
C ASP A 131 3.41 23.24 -0.82
N SER A 132 4.29 22.25 -0.74
CA SER A 132 4.32 21.04 -1.58
C SER A 132 3.21 20.03 -1.29
N VAL A 133 2.45 20.18 -0.21
CA VAL A 133 1.30 19.30 0.08
C VAL A 133 0.17 19.65 -0.91
N PRO A 134 -0.45 18.70 -1.62
CA PRO A 134 -1.61 18.98 -2.46
C PRO A 134 -2.85 19.33 -1.64
N ASP A 135 -3.74 20.16 -2.17
CA ASP A 135 -4.93 20.63 -1.41
C ASP A 135 -5.82 19.48 -0.94
N GLU A 136 -6.00 18.44 -1.76
CA GLU A 136 -6.77 17.25 -1.34
C GLU A 136 -6.15 16.54 -0.13
N ILE A 137 -4.83 16.60 0.04
CA ILE A 137 -4.16 16.02 1.20
C ILE A 137 -4.30 16.95 2.41
N ARG A 138 -4.27 18.28 2.21
CA ARG A 138 -4.55 19.24 3.28
C ARG A 138 -5.96 19.06 3.86
N GLU A 139 -6.96 18.91 2.99
CA GLU A 139 -8.34 18.62 3.40
C GLU A 139 -8.41 17.35 4.26
N LEU A 140 -7.67 16.30 3.89
CA LEU A 140 -7.57 15.07 4.68
C LEU A 140 -6.81 15.23 6.00
N LEU A 141 -5.91 16.19 6.12
CA LEU A 141 -5.19 16.47 7.37
C LEU A 141 -6.04 17.31 8.34
N ASP A 142 -6.89 18.19 7.80
CA ASP A 142 -7.77 19.08 8.55
C ASP A 142 -9.07 18.39 9.02
N ALA A 143 -9.50 17.31 8.34
CA ALA A 143 -10.69 16.50 8.65
C ALA A 143 -10.53 15.58 9.87
#